data_AF-A0A7C7L3A0-F1
#
_entry.id   AF-A0A7C7L3A0-F1
#
_cell.length_a   1.000
_cell.length_b   1.000
_cell.length_c   1.000
_cell.angle_alpha   90.00
_cell.angle_beta   90.00
_cell.angle_gamma   90.00
#
_symmetry.space_group_name_H-M   'P 1'
#
loop_
_entity.id
_entity.type
_entity.pdbx_description
1 polymer ?
#
loop_
_entity_poly.entity_id
_entity_poly.type
_entity_poly.pdbx_seq_one_letter_code
_entity_poly.pdbx_strand_id
1 'polypeptide(L)'
;MVSIYLKIAELEDIGVEAAICTIIKTSGSTPCKPGAKMVVNKDGLIYGTIGGGTLELRVIKDAINVINRKKPSAFKHALVHDHGMCCGGEPGNFY
;
A
#
# COMPACT_ATOMS: atom_id res chain seq x y z
N MET A 1 7.80 -14.98 -11.04
CA MET A 1 6.78 -14.27 -10.24
C MET A 1 5.58 -14.04 -11.14
N VAL A 2 4.37 -14.42 -10.73
CA VAL A 2 3.15 -14.26 -11.55
C VAL A 2 2.84 -12.76 -11.71
N SER A 3 2.28 -12.35 -12.84
CA SER A 3 1.86 -10.96 -13.01
C SER A 3 0.78 -10.60 -12.00
N ILE A 4 0.84 -9.39 -11.42
CA ILE A 4 -0.22 -8.91 -10.53
C ILE A 4 -1.60 -8.88 -11.20
N TYR A 5 -1.63 -8.64 -12.52
CA TYR A 5 -2.86 -8.67 -13.32
C TYR A 5 -3.43 -10.09 -13.46
N LEU A 6 -2.57 -11.10 -13.58
CA LEU A 6 -3.00 -12.51 -13.58
C LEU A 6 -3.57 -12.91 -12.22
N LYS A 7 -2.97 -12.43 -11.12
CA LYS A 7 -3.51 -12.68 -9.78
C LYS A 7 -4.88 -12.01 -9.59
N ILE A 8 -5.09 -10.81 -10.13
CA ILE A 8 -6.41 -10.14 -10.09
C ILE A 8 -7.45 -10.98 -10.84
N ALA A 9 -7.15 -11.41 -12.06
CA ALA A 9 -8.05 -12.27 -12.84
C ALA A 9 -8.37 -13.58 -12.11
N GLU A 10 -7.37 -14.24 -11.53
CA GLU A 10 -7.56 -15.46 -10.75
C GLU A 10 -8.50 -15.24 -9.56
N LEU A 11 -8.34 -14.15 -8.80
CA LEU A 11 -9.18 -13.84 -7.65
C LEU A 11 -10.62 -13.52 -8.06
N GLU A 12 -10.81 -12.86 -9.19
CA GLU A 12 -12.11 -12.59 -9.77
C GLU A 12 -12.81 -13.89 -10.19
N ASP A 13 -12.10 -14.79 -10.89
CA ASP A 13 -12.63 -16.08 -11.36
C ASP A 13 -13.10 -16.98 -10.20
N ILE A 14 -12.41 -16.94 -9.06
CA ILE A 14 -12.78 -17.73 -7.86
C ILE A 14 -13.72 -16.97 -6.91
N GLY A 15 -14.18 -15.77 -7.27
CA GLY A 15 -15.14 -14.99 -6.49
C GLY A 15 -14.57 -14.46 -5.16
N VAL A 16 -13.26 -14.24 -5.06
CA VAL A 16 -12.63 -13.69 -3.87
C VAL A 16 -12.55 -12.17 -3.96
N GLU A 17 -13.24 -11.49 -3.04
CA GLU A 17 -13.17 -10.04 -2.91
C GLU A 17 -11.76 -9.58 -2.51
N ALA A 18 -11.21 -8.65 -3.28
CA ALA A 18 -9.91 -8.07 -3.07
C ALA A 18 -9.86 -6.60 -3.49
N ALA A 19 -8.90 -5.86 -2.95
CA ALA A 19 -8.59 -4.49 -3.32
C ALA A 19 -7.20 -4.41 -3.94
N ILE A 20 -7.06 -3.58 -4.97
CA ILE A 20 -5.77 -3.27 -5.59
C ILE A 20 -5.29 -1.95 -5.01
N CYS A 21 -4.19 -2.00 -4.28
CA CYS A 21 -3.52 -0.85 -3.70
C CYS A 21 -2.41 -0.40 -4.65
N THR A 22 -2.48 0.86 -5.12
CA THR A 22 -1.48 1.42 -6.04
C THR A 22 -0.90 2.70 -5.44
N ILE A 23 0.42 2.83 -5.45
CA ILE A 23 1.05 4.11 -5.16
C ILE A 23 0.88 5.02 -6.37
N ILE A 24 0.05 6.04 -6.24
CA ILE A 24 -0.22 7.01 -7.31
C ILE A 24 0.66 8.26 -7.21
N LYS A 25 1.19 8.57 -6.02
CA LYS A 25 2.05 9.73 -5.78
C LYS A 25 2.97 9.47 -4.59
N THR A 26 4.21 9.95 -4.69
CA THR A 26 5.17 10.02 -3.59
C THR A 26 5.69 11.44 -3.45
N SER A 27 6.28 11.77 -2.31
CA SER A 27 6.91 13.07 -2.06
C SER A 27 8.08 12.89 -1.09
N GLY A 28 9.19 13.58 -1.35
CA GLY A 28 10.44 13.37 -0.63
C GLY A 28 11.16 12.06 -1.01
N SER A 29 12.17 11.69 -0.23
CA SER A 29 12.93 10.45 -0.43
C SER A 29 12.13 9.26 0.10
N THR A 30 11.42 8.58 -0.78
CA THR A 30 10.70 7.34 -0.46
C THR A 30 11.30 6.18 -1.25
N PRO A 31 11.54 4.99 -0.63
CA PRO A 31 12.02 3.82 -1.38
C PRO A 31 10.97 3.30 -2.38
N CYS A 32 9.70 3.63 -2.13
CA CYS A 32 8.58 3.28 -2.99
C CYS A 32 8.52 4.19 -4.22
N LYS A 33 8.19 3.62 -5.38
CA LYS A 33 7.96 4.37 -6.62
C LYS A 33 6.47 4.38 -6.98
N PRO A 34 5.95 5.49 -7.54
CA PRO A 34 4.64 5.49 -8.20
C PRO A 34 4.51 4.31 -9.18
N GLY A 35 3.34 3.68 -9.18
CA GLY A 35 3.05 2.48 -9.97
C GLY A 35 3.28 1.15 -9.25
N ALA A 36 3.96 1.15 -8.09
CA ALA A 36 4.02 -0.01 -7.21
C ALA A 36 2.61 -0.45 -6.81
N LYS A 37 2.37 -1.77 -6.84
CA LYS A 37 1.05 -2.36 -6.64
C LYS A 37 1.10 -3.54 -5.67
N MET A 38 0.06 -3.64 -4.86
CA MET A 38 -0.20 -4.76 -3.97
C MET A 38 -1.69 -5.09 -4.05
N VAL A 39 -2.03 -6.37 -4.12
CA VAL A 39 -3.41 -6.84 -3.97
C VAL A 39 -3.58 -7.30 -2.52
N VAL A 40 -4.71 -6.96 -1.91
CA VAL A 40 -5.09 -7.40 -0.55
C VAL A 40 -6.47 -8.03 -0.63
N ASN A 41 -6.64 -9.26 -0.17
CA ASN A 41 -7.96 -9.87 -0.07
C ASN A 41 -8.65 -9.54 1.27
N LYS A 42 -9.93 -9.90 1.43
CA LYS A 42 -10.68 -9.66 2.68
C LYS A 42 -10.05 -10.27 3.94
N ASP A 43 -9.25 -11.33 3.78
CA ASP A 43 -8.55 -12.03 4.87
C ASP A 43 -7.19 -11.40 5.21
N GLY A 44 -6.80 -10.34 4.48
CA GLY A 44 -5.53 -9.63 4.67
C GLY A 44 -4.32 -10.30 3.99
N LEU A 45 -4.53 -11.34 3.18
CA LEU A 45 -3.47 -11.94 2.37
C LEU A 45 -3.08 -10.98 1.24
N ILE A 46 -1.77 -10.90 0.99
CA ILE A 46 -1.21 -9.96 0.03
C ILE A 46 -0.57 -10.65 -1.18
N TYR A 47 -0.58 -9.96 -2.31
CA TYR A 47 0.23 -10.28 -3.48
C TYR A 47 0.92 -9.03 -4.02
N GLY A 48 2.23 -9.11 -4.25
CA GLY A 48 3.05 -7.94 -4.56
C GLY A 48 3.40 -7.12 -3.32
N THR A 49 4.01 -5.96 -3.53
CA THR A 49 4.49 -5.07 -2.47
C THR A 49 4.40 -3.64 -2.95
N ILE A 50 4.13 -2.73 -2.02
CA ILE A 50 4.20 -1.28 -2.26
C ILE A 50 5.42 -0.64 -1.59
N GLY A 51 6.34 -1.43 -1.04
CA GLY A 51 7.62 -0.96 -0.49
C GLY A 51 7.93 -1.38 0.96
N GLY A 52 7.16 -2.31 1.53
CA GLY A 52 7.50 -2.95 2.81
C GLY A 52 7.18 -2.14 4.07
N GLY A 53 7.53 -2.74 5.21
CA GLY A 53 7.50 -2.11 6.53
C GLY A 53 6.10 -1.79 7.06
N THR A 54 6.02 -0.80 7.95
CA THR A 54 4.76 -0.40 8.60
C THR A 54 3.76 0.25 7.65
N LEU A 55 4.17 0.64 6.44
CA LEU A 55 3.26 1.14 5.41
C LEU A 55 2.31 0.03 4.95
N GLU A 56 2.82 -1.17 4.67
CA GLU A 56 2.01 -2.27 4.16
C GLU A 56 0.93 -2.68 5.16
N LEU A 57 1.26 -2.75 6.45
CA LEU A 57 0.30 -3.04 7.51
C LEU A 57 -0.84 -2.02 7.58
N ARG A 58 -0.55 -0.73 7.33
CA ARG A 58 -1.57 0.32 7.30
C ARG A 58 -2.45 0.18 6.05
N VAL A 59 -1.83 -0.04 4.89
CA VAL A 59 -2.56 -0.20 3.63
C VAL A 59 -3.42 -1.47 3.62
N ILE A 60 -2.98 -2.57 4.26
CA ILE A 60 -3.80 -3.79 4.41
C ILE A 60 -5.09 -3.48 5.20
N LYS A 61 -4.99 -2.73 6.30
CA LYS A 61 -6.17 -2.34 7.10
C LYS A 61 -7.13 -1.46 6.29
N ASP A 62 -6.61 -0.49 5.55
CA ASP A 62 -7.41 0.38 4.70
C ASP A 62 -8.07 -0.39 3.55
N ALA A 63 -7.34 -1.34 2.95
CA ALA A 63 -7.86 -2.20 1.90
C ALA A 63 -9.04 -3.06 2.37
N ILE A 64 -8.91 -3.69 3.54
CA ILE A 64 -10.02 -4.47 4.15
C ILE A 64 -11.24 -3.57 4.39
N ASN A 65 -11.03 -2.36 4.89
CA ASN A 65 -12.12 -1.39 5.07
C ASN A 65 -12.78 -0.98 3.75
N VAL A 66 -11.99 -0.79 2.68
CA VAL A 66 -12.49 -0.47 1.33
C VAL A 66 -13.32 -1.62 0.76
N ILE A 67 -12.86 -2.87 0.93
CA ILE A 67 -13.58 -4.07 0.51
C ILE A 67 -14.95 -4.12 1.22
N ASN A 68 -14.96 -4.02 2.55
CA ASN A 68 -16.19 -4.08 3.34
C ASN A 68 -17.19 -2.97 2.98
N ARG A 69 -16.70 -1.77 2.63
CA ARG A 69 -17.54 -0.62 2.25
C ARG A 69 -17.95 -0.61 0.78
N LYS A 70 -17.32 -1.45 -0.06
CA LYS A 70 -17.47 -1.46 -1.53
C LYS A 70 -17.30 -0.06 -2.16
N LYS A 71 -16.39 0.74 -1.60
CA LYS A 71 -16.16 2.13 -2.01
C LYS A 71 -14.66 2.43 -2.12
N PRO A 72 -14.12 2.63 -3.33
CA PRO A 72 -12.73 3.03 -3.54
C PRO A 72 -12.39 4.31 -2.77
N SER A 73 -11.17 4.40 -2.24
CA SER A 73 -10.71 5.53 -1.42
C SER A 73 -9.22 5.78 -1.66
N ALA A 74 -8.80 7.03 -1.49
CA ALA A 74 -7.39 7.43 -1.53
C ALA A 74 -6.92 7.77 -0.11
N PHE A 75 -5.71 7.34 0.23
CA PHE A 75 -5.14 7.52 1.55
C PHE A 75 -3.77 8.18 1.44
N LYS A 76 -3.46 9.06 2.39
CA LYS A 76 -2.14 9.68 2.54
C LYS A 76 -1.44 9.05 3.73
N HIS A 77 -0.32 8.39 3.48
CA HIS A 77 0.51 7.82 4.53
C HIS A 77 1.84 8.57 4.63
N ALA A 78 2.16 9.02 5.84
CA ALA A 78 3.52 9.45 6.16
C ALA A 78 4.40 8.20 6.35
N LEU A 79 5.49 8.14 5.61
CA LEU A 79 6.60 7.25 5.91
C LEU A 79 7.36 7.88 7.07
N VAL A 80 6.91 7.59 8.29
CA VAL A 80 7.75 7.83 9.46
C VAL A 80 8.86 6.80 9.37
N HIS A 81 10.02 7.31 8.99
CA HIS A 81 11.24 6.54 8.93
C HIS A 81 11.51 6.12 10.38
N ASP A 82 11.34 4.82 10.67
CA ASP A 82 11.66 4.23 11.98
C ASP A 82 13.19 4.17 12.10
N HIS A 83 13.80 5.35 12.15
CA HIS A 83 15.22 5.52 12.38
C HIS A 83 15.46 5.33 13.86
N GLY A 84 15.69 4.08 14.26
CA GLY A 84 16.52 3.77 15.41
C GLY A 84 18.00 4.14 15.20
N MET A 85 18.32 5.12 14.34
CA MET A 85 19.66 5.68 14.18
C MET A 85 19.59 7.18 13.85
N CYS A 86 19.99 7.97 14.83
CA CYS A 86 20.32 9.38 14.73
C CYS A 86 21.29 9.66 13.57
N CYS A 87 21.05 10.74 12.83
CA CYS A 87 22.03 11.80 12.60
C CYS A 87 21.37 12.98 11.85
N GLY A 88 21.08 14.05 12.60
CA GLY A 88 21.15 15.45 12.17
C GLY A 88 20.31 15.90 10.96
N GLY A 89 19.16 16.51 11.23
CA GLY A 89 18.50 17.41 10.28
C GLY A 89 17.10 17.79 10.73
N GLU A 90 16.92 19.03 11.18
CA GLU A 90 15.62 19.60 11.56
C GLU A 90 14.66 19.67 10.36
N PRO A 91 13.37 19.32 10.51
CA PRO A 91 12.38 19.66 9.51
C PRO A 91 11.96 21.13 9.66
N GLY A 92 12.30 21.94 8.66
CA GLY A 92 11.71 23.25 8.46
C GLY A 92 10.19 23.16 8.26
N ASN A 93 9.46 24.08 8.90
CA ASN A 93 8.02 24.24 8.74
C ASN A 93 7.66 24.51 7.28
N PHE A 94 6.67 23.79 6.75
CA PHE A 94 5.95 24.19 5.54
C PHE A 94 4.44 24.11 5.81
N TYR A 95 3.76 25.21 5.49
CA TYR A 95 2.31 25.43 5.59
C TYR A 95 1.51 24.43 4.74
#